data_AF-A0AAQ5WYE5-F1
#
_entry.id   AF-A0AAQ5WYE5-F1
#
_cell.length_a   1.000
_cell.length_b   1.000
_cell.length_c   1.000
_cell.angle_alpha   90.00
_cell.angle_beta   90.00
_cell.angle_gamma   90.00
#
_symmetry.space_group_name_H-M   'P 1'
#
loop_
_entity.id
_entity.type
_entity.pdbx_description
1 polymer ?
#
loop_
_entity_poly.entity_id
_entity_poly.type
_entity_poly.pdbx_seq_one_letter_code
_entity_poly.pdbx_strand_id
1 'polypeptide(L)'
;MLDPYLWDYLSSSPPGPYGQEQYVFRPEEHFKAPPILPPHLLQVILNKDTNISCDPALLPEPNHVMLNHLYALSIKDGVMVLSATHRYKKKYVTSLLYKPI
;
A
#
# COMPACT_ATOMS: atom_id res chain seq x y z
N MET A 1 -9.46 -29.42 -21.41
CA MET A 1 -8.16 -28.70 -21.44
C MET A 1 -8.47 -27.26 -21.08
N LEU A 2 -7.97 -26.77 -19.93
CA LEU A 2 -8.23 -25.39 -19.50
C LEU A 2 -7.27 -24.46 -20.24
N ASP A 3 -7.76 -23.32 -20.71
CA ASP A 3 -6.97 -22.30 -21.39
C ASP A 3 -5.88 -21.77 -20.43
N PRO A 4 -4.58 -21.96 -20.75
CA PRO A 4 -3.48 -21.53 -19.90
C PRO A 4 -3.33 -20.01 -19.78
N TYR A 5 -4.11 -19.20 -20.50
CA TYR A 5 -4.08 -17.73 -20.44
C TYR A 5 -5.26 -17.11 -19.68
N LEU A 6 -6.09 -17.91 -19.02
CA LEU A 6 -7.24 -17.39 -18.24
C LEU A 6 -6.84 -16.36 -17.17
N TRP A 7 -5.63 -16.47 -16.61
CA TRP A 7 -5.12 -15.54 -15.59
C TRP A 7 -4.83 -14.13 -16.14
N ASP A 8 -4.46 -14.00 -17.42
CA ASP A 8 -4.28 -12.70 -18.07
C ASP A 8 -5.60 -11.94 -18.15
N TYR A 9 -6.70 -12.64 -18.42
CA TYR A 9 -8.05 -12.04 -18.49
C TYR A 9 -8.67 -11.73 -17.13
N LEU A 10 -8.16 -12.33 -16.05
CA LEU A 10 -8.60 -12.07 -14.67
C LEU A 10 -7.77 -10.97 -14.00
N SER A 11 -6.59 -10.65 -14.54
CA SER A 11 -5.72 -9.63 -13.96
C SER A 11 -6.31 -8.24 -14.18
N SER A 12 -6.39 -7.47 -13.09
CA SER A 12 -6.75 -6.04 -13.12
C SER A 12 -5.53 -5.14 -13.26
N SER A 13 -4.35 -5.72 -13.49
CA SER A 13 -3.13 -4.99 -13.84
C SER A 13 -3.27 -4.35 -15.22
N PRO A 14 -2.46 -3.31 -15.52
CA PRO A 14 -2.33 -2.82 -16.88
C PRO A 14 -2.00 -3.97 -17.87
N PRO A 15 -2.41 -3.86 -19.14
CA PRO A 15 -2.17 -4.89 -20.14
C PRO A 15 -0.68 -5.18 -20.32
N GLY A 16 -0.31 -6.46 -20.38
CA GLY A 16 1.05 -6.92 -20.68
C GLY A 16 1.48 -8.10 -19.81
N PRO A 17 2.40 -8.95 -20.30
CA PRO A 17 2.93 -10.05 -19.51
C PRO A 17 3.82 -9.52 -18.38
N TYR A 18 3.79 -10.19 -17.22
CA TYR A 18 4.77 -9.95 -16.17
C TYR A 18 6.14 -10.47 -16.64
N GLY A 19 7.13 -9.58 -16.74
CA GLY A 19 8.52 -9.94 -17.00
C GLY A 19 9.30 -10.18 -15.70
N GLN A 20 10.29 -11.07 -15.76
CA GLN A 20 11.30 -11.22 -14.69
C GLN A 20 12.62 -10.51 -15.04
N GLU A 21 12.75 -10.06 -16.28
CA GLU A 21 13.92 -9.34 -16.77
C GLU A 21 14.03 -7.99 -16.06
N GLN A 22 15.25 -7.64 -15.67
CA GLN A 22 15.53 -6.34 -15.11
C GLN A 22 15.23 -5.26 -16.16
N TYR A 23 14.51 -4.21 -15.77
CA TYR A 23 14.32 -3.06 -16.64
C TYR A 23 15.67 -2.46 -17.03
N VAL A 24 15.98 -2.45 -18.32
CA VAL A 24 17.19 -1.84 -18.88
C VAL A 24 16.83 -0.43 -19.34
N PHE A 25 17.51 0.57 -18.80
CA PHE A 25 17.31 1.97 -19.18
C PHE A 25 17.61 2.16 -20.67
N ARG A 26 16.62 2.66 -21.42
CA ARG A 26 16.76 3.00 -22.84
C ARG A 26 16.71 4.52 -23.02
N PRO A 27 17.80 5.17 -23.48
CA PRO A 27 17.83 6.62 -23.67
C PRO A 27 16.78 7.16 -24.64
N GLU A 28 16.25 6.31 -25.55
CA GLU A 28 15.21 6.72 -26.50
C GLU A 28 13.82 6.80 -25.87
N GLU A 29 13.62 6.20 -24.68
CA GLU A 29 12.37 6.34 -23.93
C GLU A 29 12.37 7.72 -23.28
N HIS A 30 11.64 8.66 -23.89
CA HIS A 30 11.42 10.00 -23.32
C HIS A 30 10.73 9.88 -21.96
N PHE A 31 11.51 9.87 -20.89
CA PHE A 31 11.00 9.79 -19.54
C PHE A 31 10.37 11.13 -19.14
N LYS A 32 9.07 11.10 -18.92
CA LYS A 32 8.42 12.08 -18.06
C LYS A 32 9.00 11.91 -16.66
N ALA A 33 9.25 13.01 -15.95
CA ALA A 33 9.65 12.96 -14.55
C ALA A 33 8.73 12.02 -13.75
N PRO A 34 9.24 11.36 -12.69
CA PRO A 34 8.40 10.50 -11.87
C PRO A 34 7.17 11.29 -11.37
N PRO A 35 6.01 10.63 -11.25
CA PRO A 35 4.80 11.30 -10.79
C PRO A 35 5.03 11.90 -9.40
N ILE A 36 4.45 13.07 -9.18
CA ILE A 36 4.47 13.72 -7.88
C ILE A 36 3.67 12.87 -6.88
N LEU A 37 4.19 12.75 -5.66
CA LEU A 37 3.52 12.04 -4.58
C LEU A 37 2.11 12.62 -4.34
N PRO A 38 1.04 11.81 -4.44
CA PRO A 38 -0.30 12.28 -4.09
C PRO A 38 -0.35 12.69 -2.61
N PRO A 39 -0.84 13.89 -2.26
CA PRO A 39 -0.81 14.40 -0.88
C PRO A 39 -1.67 13.57 0.08
N HIS A 40 -2.63 12.81 -0.44
CA HIS A 40 -3.46 11.89 0.35
C HIS A 40 -2.64 10.84 1.11
N LEU A 41 -1.50 10.40 0.56
CA LEU A 41 -0.62 9.42 1.20
C LEU A 41 0.16 9.99 2.39
N LEU A 42 0.15 11.32 2.58
CA LEU A 42 0.76 11.96 3.74
C LEU A 42 -0.18 11.99 4.96
N GLN A 43 -1.46 11.65 4.79
CA GLN A 43 -2.46 11.71 5.86
C GLN A 43 -2.50 10.44 6.71
N VAL A 44 -1.39 10.09 7.37
CA VAL A 44 -1.25 8.86 8.15
C VAL A 44 -2.32 8.76 9.24
N ILE A 45 -3.19 7.74 9.17
CA ILE A 45 -4.33 7.59 10.08
C ILE A 45 -3.93 7.36 11.53
N LEU A 46 -2.81 6.67 11.76
CA LEU A 46 -2.27 6.38 13.10
C LEU A 46 -1.64 7.60 13.77
N ASN A 47 -1.33 8.65 13.01
CA ASN A 47 -0.79 9.90 13.56
C ASN A 47 -1.89 10.92 13.88
N LYS A 48 -3.17 10.56 13.68
CA LYS A 48 -4.30 11.42 14.01
C LYS A 48 -4.76 11.15 15.44
N ASP A 49 -5.01 12.21 16.19
CA ASP A 49 -5.63 12.10 17.50
C ASP A 49 -7.07 11.58 17.37
N THR A 50 -7.43 10.66 18.26
CA THR A 50 -8.80 10.19 18.43
C THR A 50 -9.41 10.82 19.68
N ASN A 51 -10.75 10.89 19.72
CA ASN A 51 -11.44 11.43 20.89
C ASN A 51 -11.21 10.52 22.10
N ILE A 52 -10.76 11.10 23.22
CA ILE A 52 -10.44 10.40 24.47
C ILE A 52 -11.64 9.60 25.03
N SER A 53 -12.86 9.99 24.68
CA SER A 53 -14.10 9.32 25.11
C SER A 53 -14.41 8.01 24.34
N CYS A 54 -13.75 7.77 23.21
CA CYS A 54 -13.99 6.60 22.38
C CYS A 54 -13.04 5.43 22.73
N ASP A 55 -13.41 4.21 22.32
CA ASP A 55 -12.53 3.03 22.43
C ASP A 55 -11.19 3.28 21.70
N PRO A 56 -10.03 3.10 22.37
CA PRO A 56 -8.70 3.32 21.79
C PRO A 56 -8.41 2.50 20.53
N ALA A 57 -9.10 1.39 20.30
CA ALA A 57 -8.94 0.57 19.10
C ALA A 57 -9.70 1.13 17.88
N LEU A 58 -10.57 2.13 18.06
CA LEU A 58 -11.32 2.75 16.98
C LEU A 58 -10.49 3.84 16.29
N LEU A 59 -10.49 3.77 14.96
CA LEU A 59 -9.87 4.74 14.08
C LEU A 59 -10.95 5.44 13.24
N PRO A 60 -10.71 6.69 12.79
CA PRO A 60 -11.61 7.37 11.87
C PRO A 60 -11.71 6.64 10.53
N GLU A 61 -12.71 6.98 9.71
CA GLU A 61 -12.81 6.36 8.38
C GLU A 61 -11.63 6.79 7.48
N PRO A 62 -10.87 5.84 6.90
CA PRO A 62 -9.76 6.14 6.00
C PRO A 62 -10.25 6.56 4.61
N ASN A 63 -9.45 7.38 3.90
CA ASN A 63 -9.66 7.62 2.48
C ASN A 63 -9.33 6.35 1.69
N HIS A 64 -10.18 5.96 0.73
CA HIS A 64 -9.96 4.73 -0.06
C HIS A 64 -8.61 4.71 -0.80
N VAL A 65 -8.05 5.87 -1.14
CA VAL A 65 -6.75 5.98 -1.85
C VAL A 65 -5.57 5.57 -0.97
N MET A 66 -5.66 5.69 0.36
CA MET A 66 -4.55 5.29 1.25
C MET A 66 -4.55 3.80 1.60
N LEU A 67 -5.59 3.05 1.20
CA LEU A 67 -5.70 1.63 1.49
C LEU A 67 -4.65 0.83 0.73
N ASN A 68 -4.17 -0.26 1.32
CA ASN A 68 -3.12 -1.12 0.77
C ASN A 68 -1.76 -0.43 0.59
N HIS A 69 -1.58 0.79 1.09
CA HIS A 69 -0.27 1.44 1.16
C HIS A 69 0.43 1.10 2.48
N LEU A 70 1.73 0.81 2.39
CA LEU A 70 2.58 0.49 3.53
C LEU A 70 3.01 1.78 4.24
N TYR A 71 2.81 1.85 5.55
CA TYR A 71 3.39 2.85 6.43
C TYR A 71 4.36 2.17 7.41
N ALA A 72 5.48 2.83 7.70
CA ALA A 72 6.49 2.30 8.59
C ALA A 72 6.91 3.36 9.60
N LEU A 73 7.18 2.93 10.83
CA LEU A 73 7.93 3.75 11.78
C LEU A 73 9.43 3.59 11.52
N SER A 74 10.20 4.60 11.93
CA SER A 74 11.66 4.46 11.98
C SER A 74 12.02 3.29 12.90
N ILE A 75 12.92 2.44 12.41
CA ILE A 75 13.41 1.29 13.18
C ILE A 75 14.07 1.80 14.46
N LYS A 76 13.70 1.21 15.59
CA LYS A 76 14.24 1.57 16.90
C LYS A 76 14.43 0.30 17.73
N ASP A 77 15.52 0.24 18.49
CA ASP A 77 15.84 -0.87 19.40
C ASP A 77 15.82 -2.26 18.73
N GLY A 78 16.26 -2.33 17.46
CA GLY A 78 16.32 -3.59 16.69
C GLY A 78 14.96 -4.11 16.21
N VAL A 79 13.90 -3.31 16.31
CA VAL A 79 12.54 -3.69 15.88
C VAL A 79 12.07 -2.79 14.75
N MET A 80 11.58 -3.43 13.68
CA MET A 80 10.85 -2.76 12.61
C MET A 80 9.35 -2.83 12.90
N VAL A 81 8.66 -1.70 12.72
CA VAL A 81 7.20 -1.62 12.85
C VAL A 81 6.60 -1.22 11.52
N LEU A 82 5.79 -2.11 10.96
CA LEU A 82 5.08 -1.92 9.70
C LEU A 82 3.58 -1.85 9.96
N SER A 83 2.87 -1.09 9.14
CA SER A 83 1.41 -1.01 9.19
C SER A 83 0.81 -0.82 7.81
N ALA A 84 -0.42 -1.29 7.64
CA ALA A 84 -1.23 -1.04 6.45
C ALA A 84 -2.72 -1.13 6.80
N THR A 85 -3.52 -0.30 6.15
CA THR A 85 -4.98 -0.34 6.27
C THR A 85 -5.58 -1.13 5.11
N HIS A 86 -6.32 -2.18 5.45
CA HIS A 86 -7.00 -3.04 4.49
C HIS A 86 -8.51 -2.94 4.64
N ARG A 87 -9.24 -3.12 3.53
CA ARG A 87 -10.70 -3.18 3.55
C ARG A 87 -11.17 -4.63 3.52
N TYR A 88 -11.98 -5.01 4.50
CA TYR A 88 -12.74 -6.27 4.51
C TYR A 88 -14.23 -5.96 4.34
N LYS A 89 -14.78 -6.30 3.18
CA LYS A 89 -16.15 -5.92 2.76
C LYS A 89 -16.38 -4.40 2.90
N LYS A 90 -17.18 -3.97 3.87
CA LYS A 90 -17.51 -2.56 4.17
C LYS A 90 -16.83 -2.04 5.44
N LYS A 91 -15.82 -2.75 5.96
CA LYS A 91 -15.07 -2.39 7.17
C LYS A 91 -13.60 -2.22 6.84
N TYR A 92 -12.91 -1.41 7.64
CA TYR A 92 -11.48 -1.13 7.49
C TYR A 92 -10.74 -1.60 8.73
N VAL A 93 -9.56 -2.19 8.53
CA VAL A 93 -8.70 -2.68 9.60
C VAL A 93 -7.29 -2.17 9.34
N THR A 94 -6.71 -1.48 10.31
CA THR A 94 -5.29 -1.10 10.29
C THR A 94 -4.52 -2.11 11.12
N SER A 95 -3.69 -2.92 10.46
CA SER A 95 -2.87 -3.93 11.13
C SER A 95 -1.46 -3.40 11.35
N LEU A 96 -0.87 -3.71 12.51
CA LEU A 96 0.52 -3.40 12.84
C LEU A 96 1.30 -4.71 12.99
N LEU A 97 2.51 -4.77 12.42
CA LEU A 97 3.44 -5.88 12.56
C LEU A 97 4.74 -5.37 13.20
N TYR A 98 5.07 -5.92 14.36
CA TYR A 98 6.36 -5.74 15.03
C TYR A 98 7.24 -6.93 14.69
N LYS A 99 8.38 -6.68 14.03
CA LYS A 99 9.29 -7.72 13.61
C LYS A 99 10.74 -7.34 13.98
N PRO A 100 11.47 -8.18 14.76
CA PRO A 100 12.89 -8.00 14.97
C PRO A 100 13.68 -8.02 13.65
N ILE A 101 14.77 -7.27 13.60
CA ILE A 101 15.70 -7.26 12.46
C ILE A 101 16.77 -8.34 12.63
#